data_AF-A0A1E1W9D4-F1
#
_entry.id   AF-A0A1E1W9D4-F1
#
_cell.length_a   1.000
_cell.length_b   1.000
_cell.length_c   1.000
_cell.angle_alpha   90.00
_cell.angle_beta   90.00
_cell.angle_gamma   90.00
#
_symmetry.space_group_name_H-M   'P 1'
#
loop_
_entity.id
_entity.type
_entity.pdbx_description
1 polymer ?
#
loop_
_entity_poly.entity_id
_entity_poly.type
_entity_poly.pdbx_seq_one_letter_code
_entity_poly.pdbx_strand_id
1 'polypeptide(L)'
;MAVSWVALVALAATALGASIAPEKQVLEKSSCGRVWVTVHSPEIRVSGSARLMDAVELNWDFNGCSNIPRQIGLFDARPTSWDNAMSIFSINEEDGHAVTSISLGEGALPAGWDVGPGHKGPHCLWPWVAAGDDQIQSFNCLKIQPTWMEDNAAKINHLRIGELAIAGTHNAGAWRFNTELSSVARDSFVLCQDRSIWAQLVHGIRYFDFRIAYYDFYDNEDDRYWLNHNLIRVRPLVPLLKEIRTFLDHTREVVFLDAHHFPMGFYNQDGSPIRSVHAGLIRLVQRELGPHLALASDFSTGAGTRGPTLQSLLNSDKRLLFSYVDNAIVSGECMLITAVE
;
A
#
# COMPACT_ATOMS: atom_id res chain seq x y z
N MET A 1 -17.59 -18.06 29.75
CA MET A 1 -17.12 -16.74 29.31
C MET A 1 -18.31 -16.00 28.72
N ALA A 2 -18.97 -15.17 29.52
CA ALA A 2 -20.10 -14.38 29.06
C ALA A 2 -19.54 -13.07 28.49
N VAL A 3 -19.47 -12.97 27.16
CA VAL A 3 -19.18 -11.72 26.48
C VAL A 3 -20.41 -10.83 26.72
N SER A 4 -20.23 -9.78 27.52
CA SER A 4 -21.28 -8.82 27.84
C SER A 4 -21.80 -8.17 26.56
N TRP A 5 -23.13 -8.11 26.40
CA TRP A 5 -23.82 -7.44 25.30
C TRP A 5 -23.38 -5.98 25.09
N VAL A 6 -22.79 -5.35 26.10
CA VAL A 6 -22.21 -4.01 26.03
C VAL A 6 -21.00 -3.94 25.08
N ALA A 7 -20.20 -5.01 24.96
CA ALA A 7 -19.05 -5.06 24.05
C ALA A 7 -19.45 -5.18 22.57
N LEU A 8 -20.58 -5.86 22.29
CA LEU A 8 -21.12 -5.99 20.93
C LEU A 8 -21.73 -4.68 20.42
N VAL A 9 -22.38 -3.90 21.29
CA VAL A 9 -22.95 -2.59 20.92
C VAL A 9 -21.86 -1.53 20.73
N ALA A 10 -20.76 -1.59 21.49
CA ALA A 10 -19.62 -0.69 21.31
C ALA A 10 -18.90 -0.92 19.97
N LEU A 11 -18.71 -2.18 19.54
CA LEU A 11 -18.13 -2.48 18.22
C LEU A 11 -19.03 -2.07 17.05
N ALA A 12 -20.34 -2.22 17.19
CA ALA A 12 -21.30 -1.84 16.15
C ALA A 12 -21.41 -0.31 15.98
N ALA A 13 -21.22 0.47 17.06
CA ALA A 13 -21.28 1.93 17.00
C ALA A 13 -20.00 2.57 16.44
N THR A 14 -18.83 1.91 16.55
CA THR A 14 -17.56 2.39 15.97
C THR A 14 -17.38 2.02 14.50
N ALA A 15 -18.21 1.13 13.95
CA ALA A 15 -18.17 0.71 12.56
C ALA A 15 -18.92 1.66 11.60
N LEU A 16 -19.45 2.79 12.08
CA LEU A 16 -19.75 3.95 11.25
C LEU A 16 -18.45 4.72 10.98
N GLY A 17 -17.43 4.02 10.48
CA GLY A 17 -16.27 4.69 9.91
C GLY A 17 -16.79 5.62 8.81
N ALA A 18 -16.48 6.91 8.91
CA ALA A 18 -16.75 7.84 7.83
C ALA A 18 -16.01 7.33 6.60
N SER A 19 -16.74 6.67 5.69
CA SER A 19 -16.19 6.31 4.40
C SER A 19 -15.92 7.63 3.67
N ILE A 20 -14.66 7.83 3.31
CA ILE A 20 -14.29 8.93 2.44
C ILE A 20 -14.79 8.54 1.06
N ALA A 21 -16.04 8.89 0.75
CA ALA A 21 -16.45 8.89 -0.63
C ALA A 21 -15.56 9.90 -1.38
N PRO A 22 -14.94 9.51 -2.49
CA PRO A 22 -14.28 10.47 -3.37
C PRO A 22 -15.30 11.55 -3.74
N GLU A 23 -14.90 12.83 -3.69
CA GLU A 23 -15.70 13.88 -4.34
C GLU A 23 -15.90 13.51 -5.81
N LYS A 24 -16.96 14.02 -6.48
CA LYS A 24 -17.31 13.69 -7.87
C LYS A 24 -16.06 13.65 -8.77
N GLN A 25 -15.50 12.45 -8.96
CA GLN A 25 -14.28 12.25 -9.72
C GLN A 25 -14.67 11.98 -11.17
N VAL A 26 -14.00 12.65 -12.09
CA VAL A 26 -14.21 12.50 -13.54
C VAL A 26 -13.84 11.08 -14.04
N LEU A 27 -13.25 10.26 -13.17
CA LEU A 27 -12.73 8.92 -13.44
C LEU A 27 -13.79 7.81 -13.34
N GLU A 28 -14.94 8.10 -12.74
CA GLU A 28 -16.05 7.16 -12.67
C GLU A 28 -17.36 7.85 -13.01
N LYS A 29 -18.29 7.07 -13.54
CA LYS A 29 -19.65 7.49 -13.83
C LYS A 29 -20.57 6.34 -13.50
N SER A 30 -21.68 6.64 -12.85
CA SER A 30 -22.76 5.68 -12.71
C SER A 30 -24.09 6.42 -12.69
N SER A 31 -25.06 5.97 -13.48
CA SER A 31 -26.45 6.43 -13.40
C SER A 31 -27.19 5.78 -12.23
N CYS A 32 -26.88 4.50 -11.96
CA CYS A 32 -27.37 3.71 -10.83
C CYS A 32 -26.42 2.52 -10.59
N GLY A 33 -26.28 2.09 -9.34
CA GLY A 33 -25.39 1.00 -8.97
C GLY A 33 -23.92 1.35 -9.20
N ARG A 34 -23.07 0.34 -9.37
CA ARG A 34 -21.63 0.53 -9.56
C ARG A 34 -20.99 -0.62 -10.36
N VAL A 35 -19.88 -0.28 -10.98
CA VAL A 35 -18.93 -1.25 -11.56
C VAL A 35 -17.53 -0.96 -11.02
N TRP A 36 -16.72 -2.00 -10.86
CA TRP A 36 -15.34 -1.86 -10.43
C TRP A 36 -14.48 -3.03 -10.92
N VAL A 37 -13.17 -2.85 -10.81
CA VAL A 37 -12.17 -3.84 -11.22
C VAL A 37 -11.49 -4.40 -9.97
N THR A 38 -11.31 -5.72 -9.94
CA THR A 38 -10.45 -6.43 -8.99
C THR A 38 -9.42 -7.28 -9.76
N VAL A 39 -8.47 -7.84 -9.03
CA VAL A 39 -7.51 -8.80 -9.56
C VAL A 39 -7.84 -10.17 -8.99
N HIS A 40 -8.20 -11.10 -9.86
CA HIS A 40 -8.37 -12.50 -9.51
C HIS A 40 -6.99 -13.17 -9.44
N SER A 41 -6.51 -13.39 -8.22
CA SER A 41 -5.18 -13.95 -7.94
C SER A 41 -5.04 -15.49 -7.95
N PRO A 42 -6.12 -16.32 -7.92
CA PRO A 42 -5.94 -17.75 -8.14
C PRO A 42 -5.48 -18.08 -9.57
N GLU A 43 -4.62 -19.10 -9.72
CA GLU A 43 -4.10 -19.55 -11.02
C GLU A 43 -5.25 -19.98 -11.94
N ILE A 44 -5.28 -19.42 -13.17
CA ILE A 44 -6.22 -19.81 -14.21
C ILE A 44 -5.48 -20.60 -15.29
N ARG A 45 -5.97 -21.81 -15.57
CA ARG A 45 -5.51 -22.63 -16.69
C ARG A 45 -6.30 -22.29 -17.94
N VAL A 46 -5.69 -21.53 -18.85
CA VAL A 46 -6.28 -21.27 -20.17
C VAL A 46 -5.98 -22.48 -21.07
N SER A 47 -7.01 -23.01 -21.73
CA SER A 47 -6.86 -24.14 -22.65
C SER A 47 -5.83 -23.82 -23.73
N GLY A 48 -4.77 -24.65 -23.84
CA GLY A 48 -3.83 -24.58 -24.96
C GLY A 48 -2.44 -24.00 -24.70
N SER A 49 -2.08 -23.54 -23.48
CA SER A 49 -0.70 -23.52 -22.90
C SER A 49 -0.42 -22.37 -21.93
N ALA A 50 -1.19 -21.28 -21.93
CA ALA A 50 -0.93 -20.14 -21.05
C ALA A 50 -1.51 -20.37 -19.65
N ARG A 51 -0.63 -20.37 -18.64
CA ARG A 51 -1.01 -20.24 -17.23
C ARG A 51 -1.08 -18.76 -16.90
N LEU A 52 -2.22 -18.30 -16.38
CA LEU A 52 -2.36 -16.94 -15.87
C LEU A 52 -2.20 -16.99 -14.34
N MET A 53 -1.23 -16.24 -13.83
CA MET A 53 -1.00 -16.08 -12.39
C MET A 53 -1.96 -15.07 -11.76
N ASP A 54 -2.52 -14.19 -12.58
CA ASP A 54 -3.59 -13.28 -12.24
C ASP A 54 -4.50 -13.06 -13.45
N ALA A 55 -5.71 -12.58 -13.20
CA ALA A 55 -6.60 -12.06 -14.23
C ALA A 55 -7.36 -10.84 -13.76
N VAL A 56 -7.66 -9.95 -14.70
CA VAL A 56 -8.60 -8.85 -14.48
C VAL A 56 -9.99 -9.43 -14.25
N GLU A 57 -10.64 -8.99 -13.19
CA GLU A 57 -12.00 -9.34 -12.83
C GLU A 57 -12.88 -8.09 -12.85
N LEU A 58 -13.98 -8.18 -13.59
CA LEU A 58 -14.97 -7.12 -13.73
C LEU A 58 -16.11 -7.41 -12.76
N ASN A 59 -16.49 -6.44 -11.94
CA ASN A 59 -17.51 -6.60 -10.92
C ASN A 59 -18.61 -5.58 -11.11
N TRP A 60 -19.83 -5.95 -10.73
CA TRP A 60 -20.97 -5.07 -10.74
C TRP A 60 -21.91 -5.31 -9.56
N ASP A 61 -22.65 -4.26 -9.23
CA ASP A 61 -23.69 -4.28 -8.21
C ASP A 61 -24.73 -3.21 -8.58
N PHE A 62 -25.86 -3.67 -9.10
CA PHE A 62 -27.02 -2.89 -9.52
C PHE A 62 -28.25 -3.18 -8.65
N ASN A 63 -28.05 -3.74 -7.46
CA ASN A 63 -29.15 -3.98 -6.52
C ASN A 63 -29.93 -2.69 -6.27
N GLY A 64 -31.25 -2.74 -6.46
CA GLY A 64 -32.15 -1.60 -6.30
C GLY A 64 -32.21 -0.63 -7.50
N CYS A 65 -31.52 -0.93 -8.61
CA CYS A 65 -31.67 -0.17 -9.85
C CYS A 65 -32.92 -0.60 -10.62
N SER A 66 -33.67 0.38 -11.14
CA SER A 66 -34.86 0.09 -11.95
C SER A 66 -34.53 -0.54 -13.31
N ASN A 67 -33.33 -0.27 -13.83
CA ASN A 67 -32.82 -0.85 -15.06
C ASN A 67 -31.44 -1.45 -14.77
N ILE A 68 -31.28 -2.74 -15.06
CA ILE A 68 -30.01 -3.45 -14.93
C ILE A 68 -29.37 -3.49 -16.33
N PRO A 69 -28.13 -3.02 -16.49
CA PRO A 69 -27.40 -3.16 -17.74
C PRO A 69 -27.30 -4.61 -18.21
N ARG A 70 -27.36 -4.85 -19.51
CA ARG A 70 -27.28 -6.21 -20.09
C ARG A 70 -25.86 -6.72 -20.29
N GLN A 71 -24.88 -5.82 -20.33
CA GLN A 71 -23.49 -6.19 -20.59
C GLN A 71 -22.49 -5.36 -19.79
N ILE A 72 -21.35 -5.97 -19.51
CA ILE A 72 -20.16 -5.39 -18.89
C ILE A 72 -18.95 -5.67 -19.79
N GLY A 73 -18.01 -4.73 -19.88
CA GLY A 73 -16.82 -4.90 -20.69
C GLY A 73 -15.56 -4.31 -20.08
N LEU A 74 -14.43 -4.83 -20.55
CA LEU A 74 -13.07 -4.40 -20.23
C LEU A 74 -12.56 -3.46 -21.33
N PHE A 75 -11.89 -2.37 -20.97
CA PHE A 75 -11.43 -1.34 -21.91
C PHE A 75 -10.02 -0.84 -21.57
N ASP A 76 -9.17 -0.67 -22.59
CA ASP A 76 -7.77 -0.21 -22.47
C ASP A 76 -7.66 1.23 -21.98
N ALA A 77 -8.62 2.05 -22.38
CA ALA A 77 -8.74 3.44 -22.03
C ALA A 77 -10.15 3.77 -21.55
N ARG A 78 -10.38 5.06 -21.27
CA ARG A 78 -11.69 5.56 -20.83
C ARG A 78 -12.77 5.13 -21.83
N PRO A 79 -13.82 4.41 -21.39
CA PRO A 79 -14.83 3.89 -22.29
C PRO A 79 -15.66 4.99 -22.96
N THR A 80 -15.70 4.99 -24.29
CA THR A 80 -16.51 5.93 -25.10
C THR A 80 -17.54 5.23 -25.99
N SER A 81 -17.23 4.02 -26.49
CA SER A 81 -18.12 3.17 -27.27
C SER A 81 -17.82 1.70 -26.96
N TRP A 82 -18.81 0.81 -27.12
CA TRP A 82 -18.62 -0.64 -27.03
C TRP A 82 -17.67 -1.20 -28.08
N ASP A 83 -17.48 -0.50 -29.21
CA ASP A 83 -16.51 -0.89 -30.24
C ASP A 83 -15.06 -0.89 -29.73
N ASN A 84 -14.79 -0.21 -28.60
CA ASN A 84 -13.48 -0.16 -27.95
C ASN A 84 -13.31 -1.23 -26.86
N ALA A 85 -14.28 -2.11 -26.65
CA ALA A 85 -14.20 -3.14 -25.62
C ALA A 85 -13.22 -4.25 -26.03
N MET A 86 -12.32 -4.61 -25.13
CA MET A 86 -11.40 -5.74 -25.29
C MET A 86 -12.07 -7.07 -25.02
N SER A 87 -13.04 -7.08 -24.10
CA SER A 87 -13.89 -8.23 -23.81
C SER A 87 -15.24 -7.74 -23.30
N ILE A 88 -16.29 -8.50 -23.59
CA ILE A 88 -17.67 -8.21 -23.19
C ILE A 88 -18.27 -9.48 -22.60
N PHE A 89 -19.02 -9.31 -21.52
CA PHE A 89 -19.74 -10.37 -20.82
C PHE A 89 -21.19 -9.95 -20.62
N SER A 90 -22.10 -10.93 -20.69
CA SER A 90 -23.52 -10.72 -20.37
C SER A 90 -23.72 -10.59 -18.87
N ILE A 91 -24.54 -9.62 -18.47
CA ILE A 91 -25.02 -9.48 -17.09
C ILE A 91 -26.38 -10.17 -17.01
N ASN A 92 -26.48 -11.17 -16.15
CA ASN A 92 -27.71 -11.95 -15.95
C ASN A 92 -28.31 -11.76 -14.55
N GLU A 93 -27.57 -11.14 -13.63
CA GLU A 93 -27.91 -10.97 -12.21
C GLU A 93 -27.61 -9.53 -11.79
N GLU A 94 -28.29 -9.03 -10.75
CA GLU A 94 -28.18 -7.63 -10.30
C GLU A 94 -26.78 -7.31 -9.80
N ASP A 95 -26.10 -8.27 -9.17
CA ASP A 95 -24.70 -8.22 -8.79
C ASP A 95 -23.96 -9.46 -9.28
N GLY A 96 -22.65 -9.35 -9.40
CA GLY A 96 -21.82 -10.45 -9.88
C GLY A 96 -20.44 -10.02 -10.33
N HIS A 97 -19.73 -10.98 -10.91
CA HIS A 97 -18.39 -10.78 -11.44
C HIS A 97 -18.16 -11.60 -12.71
N ALA A 98 -17.21 -11.16 -13.53
CA ALA A 98 -16.72 -11.85 -14.71
C ALA A 98 -15.19 -11.85 -14.71
N VAL A 99 -14.60 -13.04 -14.68
CA VAL A 99 -13.15 -13.23 -14.74
C VAL A 99 -12.71 -13.28 -16.21
N THR A 100 -11.78 -12.42 -16.58
CA THR A 100 -11.25 -12.36 -17.95
C THR A 100 -10.09 -13.34 -18.15
N SER A 101 -9.66 -13.51 -19.41
CA SER A 101 -8.40 -14.19 -19.76
C SER A 101 -7.22 -13.23 -19.93
N ILE A 102 -7.30 -12.04 -19.33
CA ILE A 102 -6.31 -10.96 -19.47
C ILE A 102 -5.66 -10.72 -18.10
N SER A 103 -4.35 -10.89 -18.03
CA SER A 103 -3.56 -10.56 -16.83
C SER A 103 -3.50 -9.04 -16.63
N LEU A 104 -3.42 -8.59 -15.37
CA LEU A 104 -3.16 -7.19 -15.05
C LEU A 104 -1.79 -6.75 -15.59
N GLY A 105 -0.82 -7.65 -15.54
CA GLY A 105 0.57 -7.38 -15.92
C GLY A 105 1.28 -6.41 -14.97
N GLU A 106 2.41 -5.88 -15.41
CA GLU A 106 3.17 -4.90 -14.62
C GLU A 106 2.53 -3.51 -14.62
N GLY A 107 1.95 -3.10 -15.74
CA GLY A 107 1.34 -1.78 -15.93
C GLY A 107 2.36 -0.63 -15.81
N ALA A 108 2.23 0.41 -16.62
CA ALA A 108 2.95 1.66 -16.39
C ALA A 108 2.16 2.51 -15.39
N LEU A 109 2.82 3.10 -14.40
CA LEU A 109 2.15 4.03 -13.48
C LEU A 109 1.73 5.30 -14.25
N PRO A 110 0.45 5.70 -14.19
CA PRO A 110 -0.06 6.79 -15.01
C PRO A 110 0.38 8.16 -14.48
N ALA A 111 0.06 9.21 -15.24
CA ALA A 111 0.16 10.61 -14.81
C ALA A 111 1.57 11.07 -14.37
N GLY A 112 2.61 10.43 -14.91
CA GLY A 112 4.03 10.74 -14.65
C GLY A 112 4.62 10.02 -13.44
N TRP A 113 3.84 9.16 -12.77
CA TRP A 113 4.31 8.40 -11.60
C TRP A 113 5.28 7.26 -11.94
N ASP A 114 5.46 6.95 -13.22
CA ASP A 114 6.40 5.95 -13.74
C ASP A 114 7.84 6.46 -13.82
N VAL A 115 8.03 7.76 -14.03
CA VAL A 115 9.34 8.42 -14.16
C VAL A 115 9.74 9.27 -12.96
N GLY A 116 8.82 9.50 -12.02
CA GLY A 116 9.06 10.33 -10.84
C GLY A 116 7.77 10.80 -10.19
N PRO A 117 7.79 11.91 -9.43
CA PRO A 117 6.58 12.47 -8.82
C PRO A 117 5.61 12.96 -9.90
N GLY A 118 4.47 12.28 -10.00
CA GLY A 118 3.43 12.59 -10.97
C GLY A 118 2.40 13.61 -10.48
N HIS A 119 1.30 13.72 -11.21
CA HIS A 119 0.20 14.62 -10.84
C HIS A 119 -0.53 14.13 -9.58
N LYS A 120 -0.97 15.07 -8.75
CA LYS A 120 -1.81 14.80 -7.57
C LYS A 120 -3.18 14.24 -7.97
N GLY A 121 -3.88 13.69 -6.99
CA GLY A 121 -5.19 13.08 -7.17
C GLY A 121 -5.09 11.62 -7.58
N PRO A 122 -6.25 10.94 -7.63
CA PRO A 122 -6.32 9.60 -8.20
C PRO A 122 -6.15 9.65 -9.72
N HIS A 123 -5.59 8.57 -10.26
CA HIS A 123 -5.44 8.37 -11.71
C HIS A 123 -5.79 6.94 -12.07
N CYS A 124 -6.41 6.75 -13.23
CA CYS A 124 -6.68 5.41 -13.75
C CYS A 124 -5.38 4.77 -14.24
N LEU A 125 -5.07 3.58 -13.75
CA LEU A 125 -3.90 2.80 -14.14
C LEU A 125 -4.08 2.12 -15.50
N TRP A 126 -5.28 1.63 -15.79
CA TRP A 126 -5.59 0.36 -16.48
C TRP A 126 -5.77 -0.77 -15.46
N PRO A 127 -6.84 -1.57 -15.57
CA PRO A 127 -7.88 -1.52 -16.59
C PRO A 127 -9.06 -0.59 -16.31
N TRP A 128 -9.86 -0.33 -17.36
CA TRP A 128 -11.18 0.28 -17.27
C TRP A 128 -12.28 -0.77 -17.40
N VAL A 129 -13.41 -0.52 -16.75
CA VAL A 129 -14.64 -1.32 -16.83
C VAL A 129 -15.81 -0.42 -17.19
N ALA A 130 -16.71 -0.92 -18.02
CA ALA A 130 -17.96 -0.23 -18.33
C ALA A 130 -19.15 -1.20 -18.36
N ALA A 131 -20.33 -0.72 -18.00
CA ALA A 131 -21.59 -1.44 -18.13
C ALA A 131 -22.65 -0.56 -18.80
N GLY A 132 -23.56 -1.22 -19.52
CA GLY A 132 -24.63 -0.58 -20.26
C GLY A 132 -25.36 -1.54 -21.19
N ASP A 133 -26.22 -0.98 -22.03
CA ASP A 133 -26.88 -1.69 -23.14
C ASP A 133 -26.27 -1.19 -24.45
N ASP A 134 -27.02 -0.48 -25.29
CA ASP A 134 -26.50 0.14 -26.52
C ASP A 134 -25.53 1.30 -26.24
N GLN A 135 -25.59 1.88 -25.05
CA GLN A 135 -24.77 3.00 -24.60
C GLN A 135 -24.14 2.70 -23.26
N ILE A 136 -22.96 3.28 -23.02
CA ILE A 136 -22.26 3.16 -21.74
C ILE A 136 -22.98 4.00 -20.68
N GLN A 137 -23.49 3.33 -19.65
CA GLN A 137 -24.25 3.93 -18.56
C GLN A 137 -23.36 4.17 -17.34
N SER A 138 -22.51 3.20 -17.04
CA SER A 138 -21.59 3.23 -15.91
C SER A 138 -20.18 2.85 -16.34
N PHE A 139 -19.16 3.49 -15.79
CA PHE A 139 -17.77 3.10 -15.97
C PHE A 139 -16.92 3.42 -14.74
N ASN A 140 -15.83 2.67 -14.60
CA ASN A 140 -14.83 2.85 -13.57
C ASN A 140 -13.46 2.35 -14.08
N CYS A 141 -12.43 2.44 -13.26
CA CYS A 141 -11.09 1.93 -13.55
C CYS A 141 -10.41 1.45 -12.27
N LEU A 142 -9.38 0.62 -12.41
CA LEU A 142 -8.39 0.44 -11.36
C LEU A 142 -7.58 1.73 -11.20
N LYS A 143 -7.44 2.22 -9.97
CA LYS A 143 -6.85 3.54 -9.67
C LYS A 143 -5.56 3.41 -8.88
N ILE A 144 -4.62 4.32 -9.14
CA ILE A 144 -3.60 4.70 -8.17
C ILE A 144 -4.11 5.87 -7.33
N GLN A 145 -3.66 5.99 -6.08
CA GLN A 145 -4.03 7.09 -5.18
C GLN A 145 -2.80 7.62 -4.43
N PRO A 146 -1.87 8.28 -5.14
CA PRO A 146 -0.58 8.66 -4.60
C PRO A 146 -0.67 9.76 -3.55
N THR A 147 -1.72 10.59 -3.55
CA THR A 147 -1.87 11.74 -2.64
C THR A 147 -3.15 11.67 -1.80
N TRP A 148 -3.67 10.47 -1.53
CA TRP A 148 -5.00 10.33 -0.92
C TRP A 148 -5.13 11.02 0.44
N MET A 149 -4.07 11.08 1.26
CA MET A 149 -4.15 11.79 2.53
C MET A 149 -4.26 13.31 2.31
N GLU A 150 -3.46 13.85 1.40
CA GLU A 150 -3.51 15.26 0.99
C GLU A 150 -4.87 15.63 0.36
N ASP A 151 -5.37 14.80 -0.55
CA ASP A 151 -6.62 15.01 -1.27
C ASP A 151 -7.84 15.01 -0.31
N ASN A 152 -7.70 14.33 0.83
CA ASN A 152 -8.74 14.22 1.85
C ASN A 152 -8.43 14.98 3.14
N ALA A 153 -7.46 15.90 3.10
CA ALA A 153 -6.96 16.63 4.27
C ALA A 153 -8.08 17.25 5.12
N ALA A 154 -9.09 17.87 4.49
CA ALA A 154 -10.22 18.47 5.20
C ALA A 154 -11.03 17.47 6.04
N LYS A 155 -11.06 16.20 5.63
CA LYS A 155 -11.79 15.12 6.29
C LYS A 155 -10.95 14.40 7.34
N ILE A 156 -9.64 14.25 7.13
CA ILE A 156 -8.82 13.36 7.97
C ILE A 156 -7.80 14.08 8.86
N ASN A 157 -7.43 15.33 8.57
CA ASN A 157 -6.31 15.95 9.26
C ASN A 157 -6.51 16.10 10.78
N HIS A 158 -7.76 16.24 11.22
CA HIS A 158 -8.09 16.35 12.63
C HIS A 158 -7.98 15.01 13.38
N LEU A 159 -7.95 13.89 12.66
CA LEU A 159 -7.82 12.55 13.23
C LEU A 159 -6.39 12.28 13.69
N ARG A 160 -6.30 11.48 14.75
CA ARG A 160 -5.07 10.92 15.27
C ARG A 160 -4.62 9.75 14.41
N ILE A 161 -3.32 9.48 14.42
CA ILE A 161 -2.77 8.35 13.66
C ILE A 161 -3.44 7.00 14.03
N GLY A 162 -3.80 6.81 15.31
CA GLY A 162 -4.51 5.62 15.80
C GLY A 162 -6.02 5.60 15.52
N GLU A 163 -6.57 6.65 14.92
CA GLU A 163 -7.98 6.75 14.52
C GLU A 163 -8.17 6.50 13.02
N LEU A 164 -7.09 6.24 12.28
CA LEU A 164 -7.10 6.01 10.84
C LEU A 164 -7.05 4.52 10.50
N ALA A 165 -7.82 4.11 9.49
CA ALA A 165 -7.58 2.86 8.78
C ALA A 165 -6.52 3.11 7.71
N ILE A 166 -5.33 2.53 7.87
CA ILE A 166 -4.19 2.74 6.98
C ILE A 166 -3.85 1.43 6.27
N ALA A 167 -3.73 1.49 4.94
CA ALA A 167 -3.26 0.35 4.16
C ALA A 167 -1.74 0.15 4.35
N GLY A 168 -1.37 -1.07 4.67
CA GLY A 168 0.01 -1.49 4.91
C GLY A 168 0.40 -2.76 4.20
N THR A 169 1.71 -2.96 4.03
CA THR A 169 2.29 -4.12 3.35
C THR A 169 3.25 -4.85 4.28
N HIS A 170 2.97 -6.12 4.53
CA HIS A 170 3.83 -7.07 5.24
C HIS A 170 5.06 -7.41 4.41
N ASN A 171 6.25 -7.48 5.02
CA ASN A 171 7.49 -7.75 4.29
C ASN A 171 7.63 -6.91 3.01
N ALA A 172 7.43 -5.60 3.11
CA ALA A 172 7.26 -4.73 1.95
C ALA A 172 8.40 -4.80 0.92
N GLY A 173 9.61 -5.12 1.40
CA GLY A 173 10.83 -5.36 0.62
C GLY A 173 10.81 -6.58 -0.30
N ALA A 174 9.89 -7.51 -0.07
CA ALA A 174 9.89 -8.83 -0.68
C ALA A 174 9.02 -8.89 -1.95
N TRP A 175 9.34 -8.04 -2.93
CA TRP A 175 8.82 -8.18 -4.30
C TRP A 175 9.93 -8.65 -5.25
N ARG A 176 9.54 -9.56 -6.17
CA ARG A 176 10.30 -10.09 -7.32
C ARG A 176 11.80 -10.20 -7.14
N PHE A 177 12.38 -11.38 -7.30
CA PHE A 177 13.84 -11.43 -7.34
C PHE A 177 14.36 -10.99 -8.72
N ASN A 178 15.31 -10.05 -8.71
CA ASN A 178 16.02 -9.64 -9.93
C ASN A 178 17.33 -10.43 -10.08
N THR A 179 17.39 -11.68 -9.61
CA THR A 179 18.62 -12.49 -9.58
C THR A 179 18.44 -13.82 -10.31
N GLU A 180 19.53 -14.36 -10.86
CA GLU A 180 19.58 -15.65 -11.56
C GLU A 180 19.14 -16.85 -10.70
N LEU A 181 19.04 -16.64 -9.38
CA LEU A 181 18.60 -17.65 -8.42
C LEU A 181 17.06 -17.70 -8.23
N SER A 182 16.28 -16.94 -9.01
CA SER A 182 14.81 -17.02 -8.98
C SER A 182 14.37 -18.40 -9.41
N SER A 183 13.66 -19.10 -8.51
CA SER A 183 12.95 -20.33 -8.84
C SER A 183 11.54 -20.22 -8.30
N VAL A 184 10.56 -20.77 -9.02
CA VAL A 184 9.14 -20.73 -8.63
C VAL A 184 8.94 -21.18 -7.18
N ALA A 185 9.69 -22.20 -6.73
CA ALA A 185 9.65 -22.68 -5.35
C ALA A 185 10.16 -21.65 -4.34
N ARG A 186 11.29 -20.99 -4.60
CA ARG A 186 11.80 -19.94 -3.68
C ARG A 186 10.86 -18.75 -3.65
N ASP A 187 10.38 -18.34 -4.80
CA ASP A 187 9.56 -17.15 -4.97
C ASP A 187 8.23 -17.31 -4.23
N SER A 188 7.62 -18.49 -4.28
CA SER A 188 6.38 -18.80 -3.54
C SER A 188 6.52 -18.79 -2.01
N PHE A 189 7.73 -18.94 -1.47
CA PHE A 189 7.98 -18.94 -0.01
C PHE A 189 8.55 -17.62 0.51
N VAL A 190 8.96 -16.71 -0.37
CA VAL A 190 9.67 -15.48 0.01
C VAL A 190 8.93 -14.22 -0.39
N LEU A 191 8.34 -14.19 -1.58
CA LEU A 191 7.75 -12.95 -2.08
C LEU A 191 6.38 -12.73 -1.44
N CYS A 192 6.20 -11.56 -0.82
CA CYS A 192 4.94 -11.13 -0.22
C CYS A 192 4.26 -10.03 -1.04
N GLN A 193 5.00 -9.40 -1.95
CA GLN A 193 4.56 -8.26 -2.74
C GLN A 193 4.87 -8.51 -4.22
N ASP A 194 4.11 -7.90 -5.12
CA ASP A 194 4.30 -7.94 -6.56
C ASP A 194 4.82 -6.59 -7.13
N ARG A 195 4.86 -5.55 -6.28
CA ARG A 195 5.21 -4.17 -6.62
C ARG A 195 6.38 -3.64 -5.78
N SER A 196 7.14 -2.69 -6.35
CA SER A 196 8.22 -1.97 -5.63
C SER A 196 7.70 -1.07 -4.52
N ILE A 197 8.58 -0.58 -3.64
CA ILE A 197 8.22 0.41 -2.62
C ILE A 197 7.62 1.67 -3.26
N TRP A 198 8.26 2.20 -4.31
CA TRP A 198 7.70 3.30 -5.09
C TRP A 198 6.27 3.02 -5.58
N ALA A 199 6.04 1.87 -6.22
CA ALA A 199 4.72 1.51 -6.71
C ALA A 199 3.72 1.34 -5.56
N GLN A 200 4.08 0.67 -4.46
CA GLN A 200 3.23 0.54 -3.27
C GLN A 200 2.79 1.92 -2.73
N LEU A 201 3.72 2.88 -2.62
CA LEU A 201 3.42 4.27 -2.23
C LEU A 201 2.42 4.93 -3.19
N VAL A 202 2.65 4.81 -4.50
CA VAL A 202 1.79 5.39 -5.55
C VAL A 202 0.39 4.75 -5.56
N HIS A 203 0.29 3.46 -5.27
CA HIS A 203 -0.98 2.75 -5.11
C HIS A 203 -1.75 3.14 -3.84
N GLY A 204 -1.11 3.82 -2.87
CA GLY A 204 -1.76 4.36 -1.67
C GLY A 204 -1.31 3.72 -0.34
N ILE A 205 -0.34 2.79 -0.36
CA ILE A 205 0.23 2.20 0.85
C ILE A 205 0.98 3.26 1.65
N ARG A 206 0.76 3.27 2.97
CA ARG A 206 1.45 4.20 3.89
C ARG A 206 2.13 3.50 5.05
N TYR A 207 1.94 2.20 5.24
CA TYR A 207 2.62 1.43 6.29
C TYR A 207 3.49 0.32 5.68
N PHE A 208 4.77 0.30 6.04
CA PHE A 208 5.74 -0.65 5.50
C PHE A 208 6.42 -1.45 6.61
N ASP A 209 6.21 -2.77 6.60
CA ASP A 209 6.99 -3.71 7.41
C ASP A 209 8.35 -3.96 6.73
N PHE A 210 9.42 -3.43 7.33
CA PHE A 210 10.80 -3.57 6.89
C PHE A 210 11.56 -4.52 7.82
N ARG A 211 11.75 -5.76 7.38
CA ARG A 211 12.59 -6.75 8.07
C ARG A 211 14.05 -6.58 7.68
N ILE A 212 14.79 -5.83 8.49
CA ILE A 212 16.14 -5.39 8.16
C ILE A 212 17.19 -6.37 8.71
N ALA A 213 18.06 -6.86 7.84
CA ALA A 213 19.23 -7.66 8.19
C ALA A 213 20.52 -6.86 8.00
N TYR A 214 21.55 -7.28 8.71
CA TYR A 214 22.91 -6.76 8.63
C TYR A 214 23.91 -7.85 8.21
N TYR A 215 24.84 -7.49 7.33
CA TYR A 215 25.87 -8.37 6.78
C TYR A 215 27.25 -7.69 6.84
N ASP A 216 28.12 -8.13 7.74
CA ASP A 216 29.42 -7.52 8.02
C ASP A 216 30.49 -7.74 6.95
N PHE A 217 30.28 -8.70 6.05
CA PHE A 217 31.21 -9.04 4.96
C PHE A 217 31.22 -8.03 3.81
N TYR A 218 30.33 -7.03 3.79
CA TYR A 218 30.39 -5.95 2.82
C TYR A 218 31.31 -4.83 3.31
N ASP A 219 32.20 -4.35 2.44
CA ASP A 219 33.16 -3.32 2.81
C ASP A 219 32.48 -1.99 3.15
N ASN A 220 31.56 -1.52 2.30
CA ASN A 220 30.83 -0.27 2.53
C ASN A 220 29.67 -0.46 3.51
N GLU A 221 29.49 0.47 4.46
CA GLU A 221 28.41 0.42 5.46
C GLU A 221 27.02 0.36 4.81
N ASP A 222 26.78 1.15 3.76
CA ASP A 222 25.51 1.19 3.01
C ASP A 222 25.11 -0.18 2.43
N ASP A 223 26.09 -0.98 2.04
CA ASP A 223 25.88 -2.30 1.43
C ASP A 223 25.61 -3.38 2.49
N ARG A 224 25.80 -3.07 3.78
CA ARG A 224 25.61 -4.04 4.88
C ARG A 224 24.14 -4.23 5.26
N TYR A 225 23.25 -3.28 4.95
CA TYR A 225 21.84 -3.31 5.37
C TYR A 225 20.90 -3.70 4.25
N TRP A 226 20.09 -4.73 4.51
CA TRP A 226 19.22 -5.35 3.52
C TRP A 226 17.83 -5.61 4.08
N LEU A 227 16.83 -5.58 3.20
CA LEU A 227 15.53 -6.19 3.48
C LEU A 227 15.59 -7.68 3.21
N ASN A 228 15.06 -8.43 4.17
CA ASN A 228 15.08 -9.88 4.18
C ASN A 228 13.68 -10.46 4.34
N HIS A 229 13.52 -11.68 3.85
CA HIS A 229 12.44 -12.56 4.30
C HIS A 229 13.06 -13.70 5.12
N ASN A 230 13.01 -13.58 6.44
CA ASN A 230 13.76 -14.44 7.37
C ASN A 230 15.27 -14.41 7.04
N LEU A 231 15.89 -15.57 6.79
CA LEU A 231 17.31 -15.67 6.49
C LEU A 231 17.66 -15.35 5.03
N ILE A 232 16.65 -15.13 4.19
CA ILE A 232 16.83 -14.91 2.75
C ILE A 232 16.95 -13.42 2.47
N ARG A 233 18.12 -13.04 1.94
CA ARG A 233 18.42 -11.69 1.50
C ARG A 233 17.64 -11.34 0.24
N VAL A 234 16.94 -10.19 0.24
CA VAL A 234 16.09 -9.80 -0.87
C VAL A 234 16.63 -8.56 -1.59
N ARG A 235 16.68 -7.40 -0.93
CA ARG A 235 17.06 -6.12 -1.57
C ARG A 235 17.87 -5.20 -0.64
N PRO A 236 18.79 -4.38 -1.17
CA PRO A 236 19.52 -3.40 -0.36
C PRO A 236 18.58 -2.34 0.20
N LEU A 237 18.83 -1.87 1.42
CA LEU A 237 17.93 -0.96 2.14
C LEU A 237 17.98 0.48 1.60
N VAL A 238 19.17 1.02 1.37
CA VAL A 238 19.39 2.45 1.08
C VAL A 238 18.59 2.96 -0.13
N PRO A 239 18.53 2.26 -1.29
CA PRO A 239 17.71 2.71 -2.41
C PRO A 239 16.23 2.89 -2.06
N LEU A 240 15.69 2.07 -1.15
CA LEU A 240 14.29 2.10 -0.75
C LEU A 240 13.98 3.25 0.19
N LEU A 241 14.92 3.59 1.09
CA LEU A 241 14.84 4.81 1.88
C LEU A 241 14.82 6.05 0.97
N LYS A 242 15.59 6.05 -0.13
CA LYS A 242 15.61 7.14 -1.12
C LYS A 242 14.31 7.25 -1.92
N GLU A 243 13.66 6.12 -2.25
CA GLU A 243 12.32 6.13 -2.86
C GLU A 243 11.29 6.78 -1.91
N ILE A 244 11.27 6.38 -0.64
CA ILE A 244 10.40 6.97 0.39
C ILE A 244 10.70 8.47 0.56
N ARG A 245 11.99 8.85 0.58
CA ARG A 245 12.41 10.25 0.64
C ARG A 245 11.83 11.06 -0.50
N THR A 246 12.03 10.57 -1.72
CA THR A 246 11.56 11.24 -2.95
C THR A 246 10.05 11.44 -2.91
N PHE A 247 9.31 10.43 -2.45
CA PHE A 247 7.86 10.51 -2.31
C PHE A 247 7.42 11.56 -1.29
N LEU A 248 8.04 11.59 -0.10
CA LEU A 248 7.74 12.57 0.94
C LEU A 248 8.12 13.99 0.54
N ASP A 249 9.18 14.17 -0.26
CA ASP A 249 9.59 15.49 -0.79
C ASP A 249 8.55 16.13 -1.72
N HIS A 250 7.73 15.32 -2.38
CA HIS A 250 6.83 15.80 -3.44
C HIS A 250 5.34 15.67 -3.12
N THR A 251 5.01 15.10 -1.96
CA THR A 251 3.63 14.91 -1.51
C THR A 251 3.44 15.48 -0.13
N ARG A 252 2.19 15.59 0.35
CA ARG A 252 1.89 15.87 1.78
C ARG A 252 1.46 14.61 2.54
N GLU A 253 1.89 13.45 2.09
CA GLU A 253 1.53 12.18 2.71
C GLU A 253 2.33 11.92 3.98
N VAL A 254 1.78 11.08 4.86
CA VAL A 254 2.44 10.57 6.06
C VAL A 254 2.75 9.09 5.87
N VAL A 255 4.02 8.70 6.05
CA VAL A 255 4.49 7.32 5.88
C VAL A 255 4.94 6.74 7.22
N PHE A 256 4.61 5.48 7.44
CA PHE A 256 4.95 4.67 8.60
C PHE A 256 5.92 3.59 8.14
N LEU A 257 7.12 3.62 8.71
CA LEU A 257 8.15 2.63 8.48
C LEU A 257 8.30 1.82 9.76
N ASP A 258 8.19 0.51 9.67
CA ASP A 258 8.19 -0.36 10.83
C ASP A 258 9.35 -1.35 10.78
N ALA A 259 10.30 -1.20 11.70
CA ALA A 259 11.40 -2.12 11.94
C ALA A 259 11.15 -2.90 13.24
N HIS A 260 10.09 -3.71 13.24
CA HIS A 260 9.74 -4.51 14.41
C HIS A 260 10.52 -5.84 14.51
N HIS A 261 11.24 -6.23 13.45
CA HIS A 261 11.95 -7.50 13.41
C HIS A 261 13.27 -7.42 12.62
N PHE A 262 14.37 -7.79 13.29
CA PHE A 262 15.72 -7.85 12.70
C PHE A 262 16.17 -9.31 12.54
N PRO A 263 15.94 -9.95 11.37
CA PRO A 263 16.14 -11.38 11.23
C PRO A 263 17.60 -11.85 11.34
N MET A 264 18.58 -11.00 11.03
CA MET A 264 20.01 -11.36 11.11
C MET A 264 20.91 -10.16 11.37
N GLY A 265 22.01 -10.38 12.11
CA GLY A 265 23.14 -9.45 12.23
C GLY A 265 22.97 -8.30 13.23
N PHE A 266 21.82 -8.19 13.91
CA PHE A 266 21.55 -7.15 14.91
C PHE A 266 21.82 -7.60 16.35
N TYR A 267 21.92 -8.90 16.60
CA TYR A 267 22.06 -9.46 17.95
C TYR A 267 23.30 -10.35 18.07
N ASN A 268 23.94 -10.31 19.24
CA ASN A 268 24.96 -11.28 19.64
C ASN A 268 24.35 -12.67 19.84
N GLN A 269 25.19 -13.69 19.98
CA GLN A 269 24.74 -15.07 20.23
C GLN A 269 23.93 -15.22 21.53
N ASP A 270 24.14 -14.33 22.51
CA ASP A 270 23.41 -14.28 23.77
C ASP A 270 22.08 -13.49 23.68
N GLY A 271 21.73 -12.98 22.50
CA GLY A 271 20.52 -12.20 22.26
C GLY A 271 20.66 -10.70 22.59
N SER A 272 21.82 -10.23 23.08
CA SER A 272 22.03 -8.81 23.34
C SER A 272 22.18 -8.00 22.03
N PRO A 273 21.64 -6.76 21.96
CA PRO A 273 21.72 -5.96 20.74
C PRO A 273 23.14 -5.47 20.46
N ILE A 274 23.58 -5.57 19.21
CA ILE A 274 24.88 -5.08 18.73
C ILE A 274 24.75 -3.58 18.48
N ARG A 275 25.03 -2.77 19.51
CA ARG A 275 24.82 -1.31 19.50
C ARG A 275 25.39 -0.59 18.26
N SER A 276 26.56 -1.02 17.76
CA SER A 276 27.18 -0.41 16.58
C SER A 276 26.37 -0.62 15.29
N VAL A 277 25.72 -1.78 15.14
CA VAL A 277 24.86 -2.12 13.99
C VAL A 277 23.55 -1.34 14.07
N HIS A 278 22.91 -1.33 15.24
CA HIS A 278 21.70 -0.54 15.46
C HIS A 278 21.95 0.95 15.20
N ALA A 279 23.06 1.50 15.72
CA ALA A 279 23.45 2.89 15.49
C ALA A 279 23.75 3.18 14.01
N GLY A 280 24.32 2.24 13.27
CA GLY A 280 24.53 2.39 11.81
C GLY A 280 23.22 2.45 11.04
N LEU A 281 22.25 1.59 11.36
CA LEU A 281 20.92 1.68 10.76
C LEU A 281 20.26 3.03 11.06
N ILE A 282 20.33 3.50 12.31
CA ILE A 282 19.77 4.79 12.71
C ILE A 282 20.43 5.94 11.91
N ARG A 283 21.76 5.93 11.76
CA ARG A 283 22.48 6.91 10.92
C ARG A 283 21.99 6.90 9.47
N LEU A 284 21.76 5.72 8.87
CA LEU A 284 21.23 5.62 7.51
C LEU A 284 19.83 6.20 7.41
N VAL A 285 18.94 5.88 8.36
CA VAL A 285 17.58 6.43 8.39
C VAL A 285 17.61 7.95 8.59
N GLN A 286 18.41 8.46 9.51
CA GLN A 286 18.59 9.91 9.68
C GLN A 286 19.13 10.59 8.42
N ARG A 287 20.13 9.97 7.76
CA ARG A 287 20.74 10.53 6.55
C ARG A 287 19.73 10.65 5.42
N GLU A 288 18.98 9.58 5.14
CA GLU A 288 18.08 9.54 3.98
C GLU A 288 16.71 10.18 4.28
N LEU A 289 16.20 10.03 5.51
CA LEU A 289 14.83 10.36 5.86
C LEU A 289 14.69 11.42 6.96
N GLY A 290 15.79 11.82 7.59
CA GLY A 290 15.81 12.76 8.73
C GLY A 290 15.01 14.05 8.55
N PRO A 291 15.01 14.72 7.37
CA PRO A 291 14.24 15.94 7.24
C PRO A 291 12.72 15.74 7.43
N HIS A 292 12.19 14.54 7.16
CA HIS A 292 10.78 14.19 7.37
C HIS A 292 10.51 13.42 8.67
N LEU A 293 11.55 13.00 9.40
CA LEU A 293 11.40 12.11 10.56
C LEU A 293 10.72 12.82 11.75
N ALA A 294 9.61 12.25 12.22
CA ALA A 294 8.90 12.69 13.41
C ALA A 294 9.55 12.10 14.67
N LEU A 295 10.10 12.96 15.52
CA LEU A 295 10.69 12.55 16.79
C LEU A 295 9.60 12.46 17.86
N ALA A 296 9.57 11.36 18.63
CA ALA A 296 8.57 11.15 19.67
C ALA A 296 8.53 12.28 20.71
N SER A 297 9.68 12.90 21.00
CA SER A 297 9.81 14.08 21.88
C SER A 297 8.90 15.24 21.46
N ASP A 298 8.61 15.35 20.17
CA ASP A 298 7.94 16.50 19.58
C ASP A 298 6.41 16.31 19.52
N PHE A 299 5.92 15.07 19.68
CA PHE A 299 4.53 14.69 19.39
C PHE A 299 3.75 14.10 20.57
N SER A 300 4.28 14.22 21.80
CA SER A 300 3.61 13.72 23.01
C SER A 300 3.09 12.30 22.83
N THR A 301 4.01 11.34 22.64
CA THR A 301 3.68 9.92 22.41
C THR A 301 3.87 9.04 23.65
N GLY A 302 4.10 9.65 24.82
CA GLY A 302 4.30 8.93 26.08
C GLY A 302 3.01 8.34 26.66
N ALA A 303 3.13 7.58 27.74
CA ALA A 303 2.00 6.99 28.44
C ALA A 303 0.95 8.04 28.84
N GLY A 304 -0.34 7.74 28.61
CA GLY A 304 -1.46 8.63 28.91
C GLY A 304 -1.69 9.75 27.89
N THR A 305 -0.86 9.84 26.86
CA THR A 305 -1.10 10.74 25.72
C THR A 305 -1.98 10.07 24.67
N ARG A 306 -2.52 10.88 23.75
CA ARG A 306 -3.30 10.38 22.60
C ARG A 306 -2.49 10.36 21.29
N GLY A 307 -1.18 10.64 21.33
CA GLY A 307 -0.33 10.77 20.15
C GLY A 307 -0.69 11.94 19.21
N PRO A 308 0.00 12.07 18.07
CA PRO A 308 -0.20 13.16 17.12
C PRO A 308 -1.47 13.01 16.28
N THR A 309 -1.99 14.15 15.81
CA THR A 309 -2.91 14.20 14.67
C THR A 309 -2.15 14.30 13.36
N LEU A 310 -2.78 13.93 12.25
CA LEU A 310 -2.23 14.19 10.92
C LEU A 310 -1.91 15.69 10.75
N GLN A 311 -2.79 16.58 11.21
CA GLN A 311 -2.53 18.02 11.15
C GLN A 311 -1.26 18.43 11.89
N SER A 312 -0.98 17.85 13.07
CA SER A 312 0.25 18.19 13.80
C SER A 312 1.51 17.77 13.06
N LEU A 313 1.50 16.60 12.42
CA LEU A 313 2.62 16.08 11.62
C LEU A 313 2.86 16.93 10.36
N LEU A 314 1.76 17.36 9.71
CA LEU A 314 1.81 18.25 8.55
C LEU A 314 2.31 19.65 8.92
N ASN A 315 1.91 20.19 10.07
CA ASN A 315 2.31 21.53 10.51
C ASN A 315 3.80 21.62 10.84
N SER A 316 4.38 20.53 11.35
CA SER A 316 5.81 20.43 11.65
C SER A 316 6.67 19.99 10.47
N ASP A 317 6.04 19.68 9.32
CA ASP A 317 6.66 18.99 8.18
C ASP A 317 7.43 17.72 8.60
N LYS A 318 6.88 16.99 9.58
CA LYS A 318 7.43 15.72 10.07
C LYS A 318 6.44 14.61 9.75
N ARG A 319 6.66 13.95 8.62
CA ARG A 319 5.68 13.08 7.97
C ARG A 319 6.18 11.64 7.78
N LEU A 320 7.31 11.29 8.39
CA LEU A 320 7.77 9.92 8.51
C LEU A 320 7.76 9.50 9.97
N LEU A 321 7.03 8.43 10.28
CA LEU A 321 7.05 7.78 11.58
C LEU A 321 7.85 6.49 11.43
N PHE A 322 8.94 6.37 12.19
CA PHE A 322 9.74 5.16 12.22
C PHE A 322 9.51 4.44 13.55
N SER A 323 9.00 3.21 13.48
CA SER A 323 8.85 2.29 14.61
C SER A 323 10.07 1.36 14.68
N TYR A 324 10.51 1.08 15.89
CA TYR A 324 11.70 0.27 16.16
C TYR A 324 11.49 -0.56 17.42
N VAL A 325 11.73 -1.87 17.33
CA VAL A 325 11.41 -2.79 18.43
C VAL A 325 12.35 -2.69 19.63
N ASP A 326 13.62 -2.32 19.43
CA ASP A 326 14.62 -2.46 20.49
C ASP A 326 14.67 -1.26 21.45
N ASN A 327 13.87 -1.33 22.52
CA ASN A 327 13.77 -0.29 23.54
C ASN A 327 15.11 0.09 24.20
N ALA A 328 16.09 -0.82 24.27
CA ALA A 328 17.41 -0.54 24.85
C ALA A 328 18.27 0.36 23.94
N ILE A 329 17.94 0.41 22.65
CA ILE A 329 18.50 1.34 21.67
C ILE A 329 17.70 2.65 21.69
N VAL A 330 16.36 2.56 21.63
CA VAL A 330 15.47 3.74 21.57
C VAL A 330 15.61 4.65 22.80
N SER A 331 15.77 4.08 23.99
CA SER A 331 15.94 4.88 25.23
C SER A 331 17.22 5.72 25.27
N GLY A 332 18.20 5.46 24.40
CA GLY A 332 19.45 6.22 24.30
C GLY A 332 19.51 7.21 23.12
N GLU A 333 18.61 7.10 22.15
CA GLU A 333 18.60 7.89 20.91
C GLU A 333 17.21 8.52 20.76
N CYS A 334 17.11 9.85 20.77
CA CYS A 334 15.85 10.63 20.79
C CYS A 334 15.08 10.55 19.45
N MET A 335 14.81 9.35 18.97
CA MET A 335 14.03 9.05 17.80
C MET A 335 13.04 7.97 18.18
N LEU A 336 11.96 7.86 17.41
CA LEU A 336 11.04 6.73 17.39
C LEU A 336 9.80 6.92 18.26
N ILE A 337 8.68 6.94 17.56
CA ILE A 337 7.38 6.66 18.15
C ILE A 337 7.42 5.17 18.44
N THR A 338 7.63 4.83 19.71
CA THR A 338 7.51 3.45 20.18
C THR A 338 6.12 2.94 19.84
N ALA A 339 6.02 1.68 19.40
CA ALA A 339 4.76 0.99 19.31
C ALA A 339 4.05 1.09 20.67
N VAL A 340 2.79 1.51 20.63
CA VAL A 340 1.85 1.30 21.72
C VAL A 340 1.69 -0.21 21.85
N GLU A 341 1.97 -0.75 23.04
CA GLU A 341 1.66 -2.15 23.38
C GLU A 341 0.18 -2.50 23.14
#